data_AF-A0A6A7LDC2-F1
#
_entry.id   AF-A0A6A7LDC2-F1
#
_cell.length_a   1.000
_cell.length_b   1.000
_cell.length_c   1.000
_cell.angle_alpha   90.00
_cell.angle_beta   90.00
_cell.angle_gamma   90.00
#
_symmetry.space_group_name_H-M   'P 1'
#
loop_
_entity.id
_entity.type
_entity.pdbx_description
1 polymer ?
#
loop_
_entity_poly.entity_id
_entity_poly.type
_entity_poly.pdbx_seq_one_letter_code
_entity_poly.pdbx_strand_id
1 'polypeptide(L)'
;MISDTRNTEDIVCEDEYEAEKLMWILSSNRKEHKLKHAATVGEKEMIVVLDDDSSHSVMMSDEESADKLQKTAHKILLEGRKPLSIRTHKNTVYIDME
;
A
#
# COMPACT_ATOMS: atom_id res chain seq x y z
N MET A 1 15.11 -5.33 26.41
CA MET A 1 13.74 -4.89 26.10
C MET A 1 13.81 -4.18 24.77
N ILE A 2 13.47 -4.85 23.68
CA ILE A 2 13.44 -4.23 22.34
C ILE A 2 12.04 -3.62 22.23
N SER A 3 11.95 -2.30 22.19
CA SER A 3 10.70 -1.65 21.85
C SER A 3 10.47 -1.89 20.36
N ASP A 4 9.54 -2.77 20.01
CA ASP A 4 9.01 -2.84 18.65
C ASP A 4 8.25 -1.52 18.40
N THR A 5 8.97 -0.50 17.95
CA THR A 5 8.37 0.67 17.31
C THR A 5 7.67 0.19 16.05
N ARG A 6 6.41 -0.21 16.18
CA ARG A 6 5.52 -0.42 15.05
C ARG A 6 5.48 0.88 14.27
N ASN A 7 6.07 0.88 13.07
CA ASN A 7 6.01 2.02 12.18
C ASN A 7 4.71 1.90 11.40
N THR A 8 3.74 2.75 11.72
CA THR A 8 2.45 2.82 11.03
C THR A 8 2.55 3.88 9.96
N GLU A 9 2.42 3.48 8.70
CA GLU A 9 2.30 4.41 7.57
C GLU A 9 0.82 4.72 7.36
N ASP A 10 0.49 6.00 7.14
CA ASP A 10 -0.84 6.49 6.80
C ASP A 10 -0.85 7.03 5.37
N ILE A 11 -1.72 6.46 4.52
CA ILE A 11 -1.83 6.82 3.11
C ILE A 11 -3.25 7.31 2.87
N VAL A 12 -3.38 8.55 2.39
CA VAL A 12 -4.68 9.15 2.09
C VAL A 12 -4.98 8.96 0.59
N CYS A 13 -6.02 8.22 0.32
CA CYS A 13 -6.54 7.96 -1.02
C CYS A 13 -7.50 9.08 -1.47
N GLU A 14 -7.76 9.17 -2.77
CA GLU A 14 -8.71 10.14 -3.34
C GLU A 14 -10.10 10.02 -2.68
N ASP A 15 -10.56 8.79 -2.48
CA ASP A 15 -11.84 8.49 -1.84
C ASP A 15 -11.81 7.17 -1.03
N GLU A 16 -12.95 6.82 -0.43
CA GLU A 16 -13.09 5.60 0.37
C GLU A 16 -12.96 4.32 -0.48
N TYR A 17 -13.39 4.35 -1.75
CA TYR A 17 -13.29 3.20 -2.65
C TYR A 17 -11.83 2.89 -3.01
N GLU A 18 -11.04 3.93 -3.28
CA GLU A 18 -9.61 3.83 -3.51
C GLU A 18 -8.87 3.29 -2.28
N ALA A 19 -9.25 3.72 -1.08
CA ALA A 19 -8.71 3.20 0.17
C ALA A 19 -9.04 1.71 0.38
N GLU A 20 -10.28 1.30 0.15
CA GLU A 20 -10.68 -0.11 0.23
C GLU A 20 -9.95 -0.99 -0.79
N LYS A 21 -9.80 -0.50 -2.02
CA LYS A 21 -9.05 -1.17 -3.09
C LYS A 21 -7.58 -1.36 -2.68
N LEU A 22 -6.92 -0.31 -2.19
CA LEU A 22 -5.53 -0.39 -1.74
C LEU A 22 -5.35 -1.36 -0.56
N MET A 23 -6.24 -1.28 0.44
CA MET A 23 -6.24 -2.23 1.55
C MET A 23 -6.36 -3.66 1.03
N TRP A 24 -7.29 -3.92 0.12
CA TRP A 24 -7.51 -5.26 -0.42
C TRP A 24 -6.29 -5.77 -1.21
N ILE A 25 -5.64 -4.91 -1.99
CA ILE A 25 -4.41 -5.22 -2.75
C ILE A 25 -3.27 -5.63 -1.81
N LEU A 26 -3.07 -4.89 -0.72
CA LEU A 26 -1.94 -5.11 0.19
C LEU A 26 -2.24 -6.15 1.28
N SER A 27 -3.50 -6.54 1.48
CA SER A 27 -3.91 -7.45 2.55
C SER A 27 -3.33 -8.85 2.40
N SER A 28 -2.56 -9.27 3.41
CA SER A 28 -1.90 -10.57 3.55
C SER A 28 -2.83 -11.79 3.57
N ASN A 29 -4.16 -11.58 3.57
CA ASN A 29 -5.17 -12.64 3.54
C ASN A 29 -5.25 -13.38 2.20
N ARG A 30 -4.61 -12.86 1.15
CA ARG A 30 -4.38 -13.60 -0.07
C ARG A 30 -3.13 -14.44 0.09
N LYS A 31 -3.29 -15.73 0.43
CA LYS A 31 -2.23 -16.74 0.22
C LYS A 31 -1.75 -16.80 -1.25
N GLU A 32 -2.51 -16.21 -2.17
CA GLU A 32 -2.41 -16.45 -3.60
C GLU A 32 -1.95 -15.25 -4.43
N HIS A 33 -1.91 -14.02 -3.89
CA HIS A 33 -1.49 -12.87 -4.69
C HIS A 33 -0.53 -11.94 -3.96
N LYS A 34 0.68 -11.84 -4.47
CA LYS A 34 1.74 -10.96 -3.97
C LYS A 34 1.96 -9.78 -4.89
N LEU A 35 2.34 -8.66 -4.29
CA LEU A 35 2.84 -7.50 -5.03
C LEU A 35 4.05 -7.93 -5.88
N LYS A 36 3.95 -7.74 -7.20
CA LYS A 36 4.99 -8.05 -8.19
C LYS A 36 5.71 -6.79 -8.67
N HIS A 37 4.97 -5.71 -8.87
CA HIS A 37 5.53 -4.43 -9.32
C HIS A 37 4.65 -3.26 -8.86
N ALA A 38 5.25 -2.08 -8.73
CA ALA A 38 4.58 -0.84 -8.41
C ALA A 38 5.27 0.32 -9.15
N ALA A 39 4.49 1.19 -9.77
CA ALA A 39 5.00 2.36 -10.49
C ALA A 39 4.07 3.56 -10.31
N THR A 40 4.64 4.70 -9.97
CA THR A 40 3.90 5.98 -9.92
C THR A 40 3.65 6.47 -11.34
N VAL A 41 2.41 6.88 -11.63
CA VAL A 41 1.98 7.47 -12.89
C VAL A 41 1.40 8.85 -12.57
N GLY A 42 1.99 9.92 -13.08
CA GLY A 42 1.60 11.27 -12.66
C GLY A 42 1.91 11.56 -11.19
N GLU A 43 1.29 12.61 -10.63
CA GLU A 43 1.60 13.10 -9.28
C GLU A 43 0.85 12.36 -8.16
N LYS A 44 -0.30 11.74 -8.47
CA LYS A 44 -1.23 11.20 -7.47
C LYS A 44 -1.75 9.79 -7.78
N GLU A 45 -1.19 9.10 -8.76
CA GLU A 45 -1.64 7.78 -9.16
C GLU A 45 -0.49 6.76 -9.09
N MET A 46 -0.79 5.56 -8.62
CA MET A 46 0.14 4.45 -8.62
C MET A 46 -0.51 3.23 -9.26
N ILE A 47 0.20 2.63 -10.22
CA ILE A 47 -0.15 1.34 -10.79
C ILE A 47 0.53 0.26 -9.98
N VAL A 48 -0.27 -0.70 -9.54
CA VAL A 48 0.15 -1.86 -8.76
C VAL A 48 -0.10 -3.12 -9.59
N VAL A 49 0.91 -3.98 -9.72
CA VAL A 49 0.82 -5.24 -10.46
C VAL A 49 1.03 -6.40 -9.49
N LEU A 50 0.13 -7.37 -9.54
CA LEU A 50 0.20 -8.60 -8.75
C LEU A 50 0.90 -9.73 -9.52
N ASP A 51 1.20 -10.83 -8.84
CA ASP A 51 1.87 -12.00 -9.41
C ASP A 51 1.07 -12.76 -10.47
N ASP A 52 -0.25 -12.59 -10.50
CA ASP A 52 -1.17 -13.08 -11.53
C ASP A 52 -1.29 -12.15 -12.75
N ASP A 53 -0.41 -11.14 -12.84
CA ASP A 53 -0.38 -10.10 -13.87
C ASP A 53 -1.62 -9.18 -13.90
N SER A 54 -2.52 -9.29 -12.93
CA SER A 54 -3.56 -8.26 -12.74
C SER A 54 -2.91 -6.92 -12.36
N SER A 55 -3.45 -5.85 -12.93
CA SER A 55 -2.97 -4.49 -12.73
C SER A 55 -4.09 -3.61 -12.20
N HIS A 56 -3.79 -2.84 -11.16
CA HIS A 56 -4.74 -1.95 -10.50
C HIS A 56 -4.13 -0.56 -10.39
N SER A 57 -4.87 0.45 -10.83
CA SER A 57 -4.58 1.83 -10.49
C SER A 57 -5.09 2.12 -9.08
N VAL A 58 -4.37 2.95 -8.31
CA VAL A 58 -4.79 3.51 -7.03
C VAL A 58 -4.55 5.02 -7.07
N MET A 59 -5.59 5.80 -6.75
CA MET A 59 -5.53 7.27 -6.69
C MET A 59 -5.36 7.76 -5.25
N MET A 60 -4.41 8.67 -5.06
CA MET A 60 -4.08 9.32 -3.80
C MET A 60 -4.65 10.73 -3.74
N SER A 61 -4.92 11.26 -2.54
CA SER A 61 -5.42 12.63 -2.39
C SER A 61 -4.40 13.70 -2.80
N ASP A 62 -3.12 13.37 -2.64
CA ASP A 62 -1.98 14.26 -2.82
C ASP A 62 -0.70 13.49 -3.16
N GLU A 63 0.31 14.24 -3.60
CA GLU A 63 1.64 13.74 -3.96
C GLU A 63 2.37 13.13 -2.74
N GLU A 64 2.17 13.69 -1.54
CA GLU A 64 2.78 13.15 -0.32
C GLU A 64 2.30 11.72 -0.04
N SER A 65 1.00 11.47 -0.18
CA SER A 65 0.41 10.15 -0.03
C SER A 65 0.89 9.19 -1.12
N ALA A 66 1.12 9.69 -2.34
CA ALA A 66 1.72 8.91 -3.42
C ALA A 66 3.15 8.47 -3.10
N ASP A 67 3.95 9.38 -2.57
CA ASP A 67 5.33 9.12 -2.14
C ASP A 67 5.39 8.13 -0.97
N LYS A 68 4.48 8.27 0.02
CA LYS A 68 4.37 7.31 1.13
C LYS A 68 4.03 5.91 0.63
N LEU A 69 3.11 5.80 -0.33
CA LEU A 69 2.76 4.52 -0.94
C LEU A 69 3.93 3.94 -1.75
N GLN A 70 4.65 4.75 -2.52
CA GLN A 70 5.83 4.30 -3.26
C GLN A 70 6.92 3.76 -2.33
N LYS A 71 7.21 4.46 -1.23
CA LYS A 71 8.16 4.01 -0.19
C LYS A 71 7.70 2.70 0.45
N THR A 72 6.41 2.56 0.72
CA THR A 72 5.83 1.33 1.28
C THR A 72 5.97 0.17 0.29
N ALA A 73 5.66 0.37 -0.99
CA ALA A 73 5.83 -0.62 -2.04
C ALA A 73 7.31 -1.04 -2.20
N HIS A 74 8.25 -0.10 -2.11
CA HIS A 74 9.69 -0.38 -2.11
C HIS A 74 10.09 -1.30 -0.95
N LYS A 75 9.65 -0.99 0.27
CA LYS A 75 9.89 -1.83 1.47
C LYS A 75 9.37 -3.26 1.27
N ILE A 76 8.20 -3.41 0.65
CA ILE A 76 7.60 -4.73 0.39
C ILE A 76 8.38 -5.49 -0.69
N LEU A 77 8.65 -4.84 -1.82
CA LEU A 77 9.21 -5.48 -3.01
C LEU A 77 10.72 -5.77 -2.92
N LEU A 78 11.48 -4.82 -2.37
CA LEU A 78 12.95 -4.83 -2.43
C LEU A 78 13.59 -5.18 -1.09
N GLU A 79 12.98 -4.79 0.02
CA GLU A 79 13.47 -5.15 1.36
C GLU A 79 12.81 -6.43 1.92
N GLY A 80 11.72 -6.91 1.29
CA GLY A 80 11.00 -8.10 1.72
C GLY A 80 10.19 -7.93 3.01
N ARG A 81 9.96 -6.68 3.45
CA ARG A 81 9.15 -6.38 4.64
C ARG A 81 7.68 -6.72 4.38
N LYS A 82 6.99 -7.18 5.42
CA LYS A 82 5.59 -7.59 5.30
C LYS A 82 4.67 -6.64 6.06
N PRO A 83 3.52 -6.29 5.48
CA PRO A 83 2.43 -5.69 6.25
C PRO A 83 1.95 -6.66 7.33
N LEU A 84 2.00 -6.22 8.59
CA LEU A 84 1.50 -6.95 9.75
C LEU A 84 0.00 -6.76 9.92
N SER A 85 -0.48 -5.54 9.68
CA SER A 85 -1.89 -5.18 9.73
C SER A 85 -2.18 -4.06 8.75
N ILE A 86 -3.36 -4.15 8.11
CA ILE A 86 -3.84 -3.10 7.20
C ILE A 86 -5.30 -2.85 7.56
N ARG A 87 -5.64 -1.58 7.74
CA ARG A 87 -6.99 -1.14 8.11
C ARG A 87 -7.31 0.16 7.39
N THR A 88 -8.59 0.40 7.15
CA THR A 88 -9.08 1.64 6.54
C THR A 88 -9.97 2.41 7.49
N HIS A 89 -9.96 3.72 7.37
CA HIS A 89 -10.97 4.61 7.93
C HIS A 89 -11.20 5.74 6.95
N LYS A 90 -12.42 5.83 6.40
CA LYS A 90 -12.74 6.72 5.28
C LYS A 90 -11.78 6.46 4.12
N ASN A 91 -11.22 7.52 3.53
CA ASN A 91 -10.23 7.45 2.47
C ASN A 91 -8.79 7.23 2.97
N THR A 92 -8.55 6.87 4.24
CA THR A 92 -7.19 6.65 4.75
C THR A 92 -6.92 5.17 5.00
N VAL A 93 -5.78 4.69 4.50
CA VAL A 93 -5.24 3.35 4.75
C VAL A 93 -4.11 3.45 5.76
N TYR A 94 -4.17 2.65 6.82
CA TYR A 94 -3.11 2.52 7.81
C TYR A 94 -2.44 1.16 7.67
N ILE A 95 -1.12 1.17 7.51
CA ILE A 95 -0.30 -0.01 7.27
C ILE A 95 0.74 -0.13 8.39
N ASP A 96 0.60 -1.16 9.22
CA ASP A 96 1.63 -1.50 10.20
C ASP A 96 2.64 -2.44 9.52
N MET A 97 3.91 -2.02 9.48
CA MET A 97 4.99 -2.78 8.83
C MET A 97 5.86 -3.51 9.85
N GLU A 98 6.45 -4.64 9.44
CA GLU A 98 7.56 -5.34 10.13
C GLU A 98 8.88 -4.53 10.13
#